data_AF-A0A541CGP8-F1
#
_entry.id   AF-A0A541CGP8-F1
#
_cell.length_a   1.000
_cell.length_b   1.000
_cell.length_c   1.000
_cell.angle_alpha   90.00
_cell.angle_beta   90.00
_cell.angle_gamma   90.00
#
_symmetry.space_group_name_H-M   'P 1'
#
loop_
_entity.id
_entity.type
_entity.pdbx_description
1 polymer ?
#
loop_
_entity_poly.entity_id
_entity_poly.type
_entity_poly.pdbx_seq_one_letter_code
_entity_poly.pdbx_strand_id
1 'polypeptide(L)'
;MQTGQWPDRAGSRESVRPLGLLLIGYWDNGIRHITNSRRPITVPHDLRGVRIRTPADPAAIDTFQALGAAAQQIAFSELHVALQQGVVDGQENALANIHSSKLYEVNRCISFSAHKWECSSVLVSRIACARISDGDWRLLTDAMKEAEAMSRRLMKESDTTLLAEFRANPKVAVNVLLRALPRVGRWPAGLTVLLLFSYVPALTIRL
;
A
#
# COMPACT_ATOMS: atom_id res chain seq x y z
N MET A 1 7.53 -34.73 23.97
CA MET A 1 7.32 -33.56 24.87
C MET A 1 5.83 -33.25 24.89
N GLN A 2 5.27 -32.85 26.04
CA GLN A 2 3.84 -32.57 26.16
C GLN A 2 3.46 -31.24 25.49
N THR A 3 2.31 -31.22 24.82
CA THR A 3 1.69 -30.00 24.28
C THR A 3 0.99 -29.23 25.40
N GLY A 4 1.78 -28.52 26.22
CA GLY A 4 1.24 -27.65 27.25
C GLY A 4 0.30 -26.60 26.67
N GLN A 5 -0.84 -26.37 27.32
CA GLN A 5 -1.70 -25.23 27.03
C GLN A 5 -1.01 -23.96 27.53
N TRP A 6 -0.49 -23.15 26.61
CA TRP A 6 0.16 -21.89 26.91
C TRP A 6 -0.91 -20.82 27.23
N PRO A 7 -0.66 -19.89 28.16
CA PRO A 7 -1.60 -18.80 28.44
C PRO A 7 -1.84 -17.98 27.18
N ASP A 8 -3.12 -17.81 26.79
CA ASP A 8 -3.45 -17.17 25.52
C ASP A 8 -3.21 -15.66 25.57
N ARG A 9 -2.05 -15.25 25.04
CA ARG A 9 -1.77 -13.84 24.72
C ARG A 9 -2.58 -13.43 23.50
N ALA A 10 -3.86 -13.18 23.75
CA ALA A 10 -4.89 -12.81 22.79
C ALA A 10 -4.47 -11.59 21.94
N GLY A 11 -4.85 -11.61 20.66
CA GLY A 11 -4.49 -10.60 19.65
C GLY A 11 -3.63 -11.15 18.50
N SER A 12 -2.82 -12.19 18.74
CA SER A 12 -2.03 -12.81 17.67
C SER A 12 -2.89 -13.68 16.74
N ARG A 13 -2.97 -13.29 15.46
CA ARG A 13 -3.64 -14.06 14.37
C ARG A 13 -3.22 -15.53 14.40
N GLU A 14 -4.18 -16.44 14.31
CA GLU A 14 -3.92 -17.88 14.42
C GLU A 14 -2.89 -18.39 13.40
N SER A 15 -2.91 -17.86 12.18
CA SER A 15 -2.02 -18.27 11.08
C SER A 15 -0.52 -18.10 11.36
N VAL A 16 -0.11 -17.20 12.26
CA VAL A 16 1.32 -17.02 12.62
C VAL A 16 1.74 -17.83 13.86
N ARG A 17 0.78 -18.34 14.65
CA ARG A 17 1.06 -19.11 15.88
C ARG A 17 1.79 -20.44 15.62
N PRO A 18 1.52 -21.22 14.54
CA PRO A 18 2.30 -22.41 14.18
C PRO A 18 3.77 -22.11 13.92
N LEU A 19 4.07 -20.93 13.36
CA LEU A 19 5.44 -20.48 13.04
C LEU A 19 6.25 -20.04 14.28
N GLY A 20 5.68 -20.15 15.48
CA GLY A 20 6.31 -19.68 16.72
C GLY A 20 6.33 -18.16 16.86
N LEU A 21 5.48 -17.44 16.11
CA LEU A 21 5.40 -15.98 16.12
C LEU A 21 4.09 -15.50 16.76
N LEU A 22 4.13 -14.28 17.31
CA LEU A 22 2.97 -13.52 17.75
C LEU A 22 2.92 -12.21 16.97
N LEU A 23 1.76 -11.90 16.39
CA LEU A 23 1.45 -10.55 15.90
C LEU A 23 1.13 -9.64 17.09
N ILE A 24 1.73 -8.45 17.16
CA ILE A 24 1.49 -7.44 18.21
C ILE A 24 0.98 -6.09 17.69
N GLY A 25 1.02 -5.85 16.38
CA GLY A 25 0.55 -4.61 15.75
C GLY A 25 0.93 -4.54 14.27
N TYR A 26 0.71 -3.38 13.66
CA TYR A 26 1.05 -3.09 12.26
C TYR A 26 1.76 -1.75 12.13
N TRP A 27 2.65 -1.64 11.14
CA TRP A 27 3.13 -0.36 10.63
C TRP A 27 2.33 0.03 9.39
N ASP A 28 1.89 1.28 9.30
CA ASP A 28 1.24 1.81 8.09
C ASP A 28 2.29 2.05 6.99
N ASN A 29 2.02 1.58 5.77
CA ASN A 29 2.85 1.77 4.58
C ASN A 29 2.08 2.54 3.47
N GLY A 30 0.96 3.17 3.84
CA GLY A 30 0.26 4.18 3.06
C GLY A 30 -0.73 3.64 2.01
N ILE A 31 -1.41 4.58 1.36
CA ILE A 31 -2.35 4.30 0.27
C ILE A 31 -1.58 4.37 -1.06
N ARG A 32 -1.70 3.33 -1.89
CA ARG A 32 -0.87 3.14 -3.08
C ARG A 32 -1.49 3.75 -4.33
N HIS A 33 -0.68 4.54 -5.02
CA HIS A 33 -1.01 5.31 -6.21
C HIS A 33 -0.13 4.90 -7.38
N ILE A 34 -0.68 4.92 -8.60
CA ILE A 34 0.03 4.55 -9.83
C ILE A 34 0.81 5.76 -10.32
N THR A 35 2.08 5.57 -10.68
CA THR A 35 2.86 6.57 -11.41
C THR A 35 3.38 5.99 -12.72
N ASN A 36 3.51 6.81 -13.77
CA ASN A 36 4.17 6.40 -15.01
C ASN A 36 4.73 7.59 -15.81
N SER A 37 5.47 7.30 -16.88
CA SER A 37 6.06 8.27 -17.80
C SER A 37 5.29 8.47 -19.11
N ARG A 38 4.23 7.69 -19.37
CA ARG A 38 3.52 7.65 -20.66
C ARG A 38 2.26 8.51 -20.72
N ARG A 39 1.34 8.37 -19.76
CA ARG A 39 0.02 9.04 -19.76
C ARG A 39 -0.66 9.06 -18.39
N PRO A 40 -1.55 10.03 -18.10
CA PRO A 40 -2.49 9.92 -16.99
C PRO A 40 -3.31 8.61 -17.07
N ILE A 41 -3.49 7.93 -15.95
CA ILE A 41 -4.43 6.80 -15.82
C ILE A 41 -5.72 7.37 -15.24
N THR A 42 -6.76 7.49 -16.06
CA THR A 42 -8.08 8.02 -15.68
C THR A 42 -9.11 6.93 -15.49
N VAL A 43 -9.03 5.85 -16.27
CA VAL A 43 -9.86 4.64 -16.15
C VAL A 43 -9.00 3.39 -16.17
N PRO A 44 -9.48 2.24 -15.66
CA PRO A 44 -8.76 0.96 -15.74
C PRO A 44 -8.21 0.61 -17.12
N HIS A 45 -8.90 1.01 -18.19
CA HIS A 45 -8.45 0.74 -19.56
C HIS A 45 -7.12 1.43 -19.90
N ASP A 46 -6.80 2.57 -19.29
CA ASP A 46 -5.58 3.33 -19.60
C ASP A 46 -4.30 2.58 -19.21
N LEU A 47 -4.40 1.49 -18.45
CA LEU A 47 -3.29 0.59 -18.12
C LEU A 47 -2.93 -0.40 -19.25
N ARG A 48 -3.77 -0.57 -20.29
CA ARG A 48 -3.48 -1.53 -21.38
C ARG A 48 -2.14 -1.25 -22.07
N GLY A 49 -1.24 -2.23 -22.00
CA GLY A 49 0.10 -2.17 -22.57
C GLY A 49 1.10 -1.26 -21.83
N VAL A 50 0.76 -0.76 -20.64
CA VAL A 50 1.71 -0.06 -19.76
C VAL A 50 2.54 -1.10 -19.02
N ARG A 51 3.87 -0.99 -19.08
CA ARG A 51 4.81 -1.82 -18.33
C ARG A 51 4.90 -1.29 -16.90
N ILE A 52 4.28 -1.98 -15.95
CA ILE A 52 4.23 -1.57 -14.55
C ILE A 52 5.18 -2.44 -13.73
N ARG A 53 6.11 -1.82 -13.01
CA ARG A 53 6.84 -2.51 -11.96
C ARG A 53 5.92 -2.79 -10.79
N THR A 54 5.91 -4.04 -10.34
CA THR A 54 5.36 -4.46 -9.05
C THR A 54 6.50 -4.87 -8.09
N PRO A 55 6.27 -4.87 -6.77
CA PRO A 55 7.07 -5.66 -5.85
C PRO A 55 6.86 -7.18 -6.11
N ALA A 56 7.59 -8.02 -5.38
CA ALA A 56 7.38 -9.48 -5.36
C ALA A 56 6.11 -9.87 -4.57
N ASP A 57 4.97 -9.31 -4.96
CA ASP A 57 3.64 -9.52 -4.39
C ASP A 57 2.72 -10.12 -5.48
N PRO A 58 2.32 -11.40 -5.38
CA PRO A 58 1.38 -12.02 -6.31
C PRO A 58 0.09 -11.22 -6.48
N ALA A 59 -0.47 -10.65 -5.41
CA ALA A 59 -1.72 -9.90 -5.49
C ALA A 59 -1.57 -8.61 -6.31
N ALA A 60 -0.41 -7.94 -6.24
CA ALA A 60 -0.10 -6.81 -7.11
C ALA A 60 0.05 -7.25 -8.57
N ILE A 61 0.78 -8.34 -8.82
CA ILE A 61 1.02 -8.87 -10.17
C ILE A 61 -0.30 -9.23 -10.85
N ASP A 62 -1.13 -10.05 -10.18
CA ASP A 62 -2.44 -10.48 -10.67
C ASP A 62 -3.37 -9.28 -10.91
N THR A 63 -3.36 -8.29 -10.01
CA THR A 63 -4.15 -7.05 -10.16
C THR A 63 -3.75 -6.29 -11.42
N PHE A 64 -2.46 -6.04 -11.66
CA PHE A 64 -2.03 -5.26 -12.83
C PHE A 64 -2.17 -6.05 -14.14
N GLN A 65 -1.98 -7.37 -14.14
CA GLN A 65 -2.27 -8.22 -15.28
C GLN A 65 -3.77 -8.25 -15.62
N ALA A 66 -4.65 -8.36 -14.63
CA ALA A 66 -6.11 -8.29 -14.83
C ALA A 66 -6.59 -6.93 -15.35
N LEU A 67 -5.86 -5.85 -15.05
CA LEU A 67 -6.07 -4.50 -15.61
C LEU A 67 -5.44 -4.30 -17.00
N GLY A 68 -4.76 -5.32 -17.54
CA GLY A 68 -4.14 -5.31 -18.87
C GLY A 68 -2.76 -4.63 -18.95
N ALA A 69 -2.14 -4.33 -17.81
CA ALA A 69 -0.75 -3.88 -17.76
C ALA A 69 0.23 -5.06 -17.87
N ALA A 70 1.40 -4.82 -18.43
CA ALA A 70 2.51 -5.76 -18.40
C ALA A 70 3.24 -5.63 -17.05
N ALA A 71 2.84 -6.42 -16.06
CA ALA A 71 3.45 -6.43 -14.74
C ALA A 71 4.84 -7.10 -14.75
N GLN A 72 5.86 -6.43 -14.19
CA GLN A 72 7.22 -6.95 -14.04
C GLN A 72 7.71 -6.79 -12.60
N GLN A 73 8.28 -7.84 -12.01
CA GLN A 73 8.95 -7.74 -10.71
C GLN A 73 10.34 -7.11 -10.88
N ILE A 74 10.66 -6.10 -10.06
CA ILE A 74 11.99 -5.46 -9.97
C ILE A 74 12.21 -5.04 -8.50
N ALA A 75 13.42 -5.15 -7.97
CA ALA A 75 13.69 -4.76 -6.58
C ALA A 75 13.50 -3.25 -6.37
N PHE A 76 13.16 -2.82 -5.15
CA PHE A 76 12.94 -1.39 -4.89
C PHE A 76 14.22 -0.56 -5.02
N SER A 77 15.37 -1.14 -4.69
CA SER A 77 16.72 -0.58 -4.90
C SER A 77 17.07 -0.33 -6.38
N GLU A 78 16.49 -1.11 -7.29
CA GLU A 78 16.73 -1.01 -8.74
C GLU A 78 15.71 -0.09 -9.43
N LEU A 79 14.60 0.21 -8.75
CA LEU A 79 13.40 0.83 -9.33
C LEU A 79 13.66 2.16 -10.03
N HIS A 80 14.40 3.07 -9.39
CA HIS A 80 14.66 4.39 -9.96
C HIS A 80 15.43 4.27 -11.28
N VAL A 81 16.45 3.40 -11.34
CA VAL A 81 17.25 3.14 -12.55
C VAL A 81 16.41 2.46 -13.63
N ALA A 82 15.59 1.46 -13.27
CA ALA A 82 14.72 0.76 -14.21
C ALA A 82 13.67 1.69 -14.87
N LEU A 83 13.15 2.68 -14.12
CA LEU A 83 12.26 3.72 -14.67
C LEU A 83 13.02 4.74 -15.52
N GLN A 84 14.20 5.19 -15.06
CA GLN A 84 15.05 6.13 -15.79
C GLN A 84 15.52 5.58 -17.15
N GLN A 85 15.85 4.28 -17.20
CA GLN A 85 16.25 3.57 -18.42
C GLN A 85 15.05 3.11 -19.27
N GLY A 86 13.81 3.29 -18.79
CA GLY A 86 12.61 2.87 -19.50
C GLY A 86 12.46 1.36 -19.67
N VAL A 87 13.00 0.56 -18.74
CA VAL A 87 12.75 -0.90 -18.64
C VAL A 87 11.27 -1.15 -18.34
N VAL A 88 10.70 -0.32 -17.48
CA VAL A 88 9.27 -0.19 -17.17
C VAL A 88 8.81 1.24 -17.45
N ASP A 89 7.53 1.40 -17.78
CA ASP A 89 6.91 2.71 -17.99
C ASP A 89 6.49 3.36 -16.67
N GLY A 90 6.14 2.54 -15.68
CA GLY A 90 5.57 3.00 -14.41
C GLY A 90 5.74 2.04 -13.25
N GLN A 91 5.23 2.44 -12.10
CA GLN A 91 5.23 1.70 -10.84
C GLN A 91 4.03 2.11 -9.99
N GLU A 92 3.89 1.51 -8.81
CA GLU A 92 2.91 1.95 -7.81
C GLU A 92 3.52 2.01 -6.40
N ASN A 93 3.12 3.01 -5.61
CA ASN A 93 3.58 3.21 -4.23
C ASN A 93 2.74 4.24 -3.47
N ALA A 94 2.91 4.33 -2.15
CA ALA A 94 2.43 5.45 -1.37
C ALA A 94 3.20 6.75 -1.68
N LEU A 95 2.58 7.91 -1.41
CA LEU A 95 3.17 9.21 -1.76
C LEU A 95 4.53 9.44 -1.08
N ALA A 96 4.67 8.99 0.17
CA ALA A 96 5.94 9.04 0.91
C ALA A 96 7.09 8.29 0.21
N ASN A 97 6.80 7.14 -0.43
CA ASN A 97 7.81 6.36 -1.16
C ASN A 97 8.10 6.98 -2.55
N ILE A 98 7.08 7.52 -3.22
CA ILE A 98 7.23 8.26 -4.49
C ILE A 98 8.11 9.50 -4.29
N HIS A 99 7.92 10.20 -3.17
CA HIS A 99 8.68 11.41 -2.80
C HIS A 99 10.11 11.09 -2.37
N SER A 100 10.29 10.31 -1.31
CA SER A 100 11.62 10.01 -0.73
C SER A 100 12.59 9.35 -1.72
N SER A 101 12.10 8.51 -2.63
CA SER A 101 12.91 7.85 -3.66
C SER A 101 12.91 8.60 -5.02
N LYS A 102 12.40 9.84 -5.03
CA LYS A 102 12.38 10.75 -6.18
C LYS A 102 11.77 10.19 -7.46
N LEU A 103 10.83 9.24 -7.32
CA LEU A 103 10.26 8.52 -8.46
C LEU A 103 9.49 9.49 -9.38
N TYR A 104 8.91 10.56 -8.82
CA TYR A 104 8.24 11.64 -9.57
C TYR A 104 9.13 12.32 -10.62
N GLU A 105 10.47 12.28 -10.51
CA GLU A 105 11.39 12.93 -11.46
C GLU A 105 11.43 12.20 -12.83
N VAL A 106 11.29 10.87 -12.78
CA VAL A 106 11.26 9.93 -13.92
C VAL A 106 9.87 9.38 -14.24
N ASN A 107 8.88 9.66 -13.39
CA ASN A 107 7.53 9.12 -13.44
C ASN A 107 6.51 10.23 -13.12
N ARG A 108 6.40 11.17 -14.07
CA ARG A 108 5.77 12.48 -13.86
C ARG A 108 4.25 12.49 -13.88
N CYS A 109 3.59 11.43 -14.35
CA CYS A 109 2.14 11.29 -14.19
C CYS A 109 1.84 10.52 -12.89
N ILE A 110 1.23 11.18 -11.90
CA ILE A 110 0.75 10.56 -10.66
C ILE A 110 -0.78 10.45 -10.73
N SER A 111 -1.27 9.21 -10.79
CA SER A 111 -2.70 8.91 -10.90
C SER A 111 -3.25 8.41 -9.56
N PHE A 112 -4.15 9.18 -8.97
CA PHE A 112 -4.73 8.93 -7.65
C PHE A 112 -5.74 7.77 -7.69
N SER A 113 -5.21 6.55 -7.75
CA SER A 113 -5.96 5.30 -7.82
C SER A 113 -6.44 4.76 -6.48
N ALA A 114 -5.66 4.97 -5.41
CA ALA A 114 -5.94 4.43 -4.07
C ALA A 114 -6.29 2.93 -4.06
N HIS A 115 -5.61 2.13 -4.90
CA HIS A 115 -6.05 0.78 -5.25
C HIS A 115 -5.68 -0.29 -4.20
N LYS A 116 -4.72 0.02 -3.32
CA LYS A 116 -4.27 -0.84 -2.21
C LYS A 116 -3.91 0.07 -1.02
N TRP A 117 -4.38 -0.25 0.17
CA TRP A 117 -3.75 0.20 1.41
C TRP A 117 -2.79 -0.90 1.87
N GLU A 118 -1.61 -0.51 2.34
CA GLU A 118 -0.51 -1.42 2.66
C GLU A 118 -0.11 -1.28 4.13
N CYS A 119 0.13 -2.41 4.80
CA CYS A 119 0.65 -2.41 6.16
C CYS A 119 1.60 -3.58 6.39
N SER A 120 2.65 -3.35 7.20
CA SER A 120 3.62 -4.36 7.58
C SER A 120 3.26 -4.94 8.95
N SER A 121 3.12 -6.26 9.06
CA SER A 121 2.82 -6.93 10.33
C SER A 121 4.02 -6.89 11.29
N VAL A 122 3.82 -6.42 12.51
CA VAL A 122 4.85 -6.45 13.56
C VAL A 122 4.75 -7.79 14.29
N LEU A 123 5.73 -8.65 14.04
CA LEU A 123 5.81 -10.02 14.57
C LEU A 123 6.96 -10.15 15.57
N VAL A 124 6.71 -10.84 16.68
CA VAL A 124 7.70 -11.13 17.73
C VAL A 124 7.80 -12.64 17.99
N SER A 125 8.98 -13.12 18.38
CA SER A 125 9.22 -14.54 18.68
C SER A 125 8.50 -14.95 19.97
N ARG A 126 7.61 -15.95 19.89
CA ARG A 126 6.89 -16.50 21.05
C ARG A 126 7.85 -17.02 22.12
N ILE A 127 9.03 -17.52 21.73
CA ILE A 127 10.07 -18.01 22.66
C ILE A 127 10.70 -16.85 23.44
N ALA A 128 10.93 -15.70 22.81
CA ALA A 128 11.40 -14.50 23.49
C ALA A 128 10.30 -13.93 24.40
N CYS A 129 9.06 -13.86 23.91
CA CYS A 129 7.92 -13.38 24.68
C CYS A 129 7.60 -14.23 25.93
N ALA A 130 7.92 -15.52 25.92
CA ALA A 130 7.77 -16.41 27.09
C ALA A 130 8.82 -16.17 28.19
N ARG A 131 9.80 -15.26 27.99
CA ARG A 131 10.87 -14.94 28.96
C ARG A 131 10.75 -13.55 29.59
N ILE A 132 9.80 -12.73 29.15
CA ILE A 132 9.51 -11.39 29.69
C ILE A 132 8.28 -11.45 30.61
N SER A 133 8.25 -10.61 31.64
CA SER A 133 7.14 -10.62 32.59
C SER A 133 5.84 -10.14 31.95
N ASP A 134 4.70 -10.44 32.57
CA ASP A 134 3.42 -9.90 32.10
C ASP A 134 3.30 -8.38 32.28
N GLY A 135 4.16 -7.76 33.10
CA GLY A 135 4.32 -6.30 33.17
C GLY A 135 5.02 -5.75 31.92
N ASP A 136 6.20 -6.29 31.60
CA ASP A 136 6.97 -5.90 30.41
C ASP A 136 6.18 -6.17 29.12
N TRP A 137 5.44 -7.28 29.08
CA TRP A 137 4.56 -7.63 27.96
C TRP A 137 3.45 -6.60 27.76
N ARG A 138 2.79 -6.14 28.83
CA ARG A 138 1.77 -5.07 28.74
C ARG A 138 2.40 -3.80 28.17
N LEU A 139 3.47 -3.31 28.80
CA LEU A 139 4.22 -2.12 28.36
C LEU A 139 4.62 -2.20 26.88
N LEU A 140 5.14 -3.34 26.43
CA LEU A 140 5.48 -3.58 25.01
C LEU A 140 4.24 -3.50 24.09
N THR A 141 3.14 -4.15 24.46
CA THR A 141 1.91 -4.13 23.64
C THR A 141 1.18 -2.79 23.66
N ASP A 142 1.26 -2.03 24.75
CA ASP A 142 0.64 -0.71 24.86
C ASP A 142 1.44 0.34 24.07
N ALA A 143 2.77 0.33 24.20
CA ALA A 143 3.66 1.14 23.35
C ALA A 143 3.49 0.81 21.85
N MET A 144 3.24 -0.46 21.48
CA MET A 144 2.93 -0.84 20.10
C MET A 144 1.58 -0.25 19.62
N LYS A 145 0.53 -0.24 20.45
CA LYS A 145 -0.76 0.38 20.10
C LYS A 145 -0.62 1.89 19.88
N GLU A 146 0.14 2.57 20.74
CA GLU A 146 0.44 4.00 20.62
C GLU A 146 1.24 4.30 19.34
N ALA A 147 2.30 3.53 19.08
CA ALA A 147 3.14 3.70 17.89
C ALA A 147 2.39 3.38 16.59
N GLU A 148 1.50 2.38 16.58
CA GLU A 148 0.62 2.06 15.45
C GLU A 148 -0.39 3.20 15.19
N ALA A 149 -1.00 3.77 16.23
CA ALA A 149 -1.90 4.91 16.10
C ALA A 149 -1.17 6.17 15.60
N MET A 150 0.03 6.42 16.10
CA MET A 150 0.91 7.51 15.65
C MET A 150 1.36 7.31 14.19
N SER A 151 1.74 6.09 13.80
CA SER A 151 2.12 5.72 12.43
C SER A 151 1.01 6.03 11.42
N ARG A 152 -0.22 5.56 11.68
CA ARG A 152 -1.39 5.89 10.83
C ARG A 152 -1.67 7.39 10.73
N ARG A 153 -1.54 8.10 11.85
CA ARG A 153 -1.76 9.56 11.89
C ARG A 153 -0.74 10.28 11.01
N LEU A 154 0.56 10.01 11.21
CA LEU A 154 1.64 10.64 10.46
C LEU A 154 1.59 10.29 8.97
N MET A 155 1.20 9.06 8.61
CA MET A 155 1.01 8.67 7.21
C MET A 155 -0.08 9.52 6.54
N LYS A 156 -1.22 9.72 7.20
CA LYS A 156 -2.32 10.56 6.69
C LYS A 156 -1.97 12.04 6.60
N GLU A 157 -1.21 12.57 7.57
CA GLU A 157 -0.70 13.95 7.55
C GLU A 157 0.33 14.12 6.41
N SER A 158 1.17 13.10 6.16
CA SER A 158 2.13 13.06 5.05
C SER A 158 1.43 12.98 3.69
N ASP A 159 0.49 12.06 3.48
CA ASP A 159 -0.27 11.95 2.22
C ASP A 159 -0.99 13.26 1.86
N THR A 160 -1.55 13.96 2.86
CA THR A 160 -2.19 15.27 2.68
C THR A 160 -1.19 16.33 2.22
N THR A 161 0.01 16.36 2.84
CA THR A 161 1.07 17.33 2.56
C THR A 161 1.70 17.08 1.17
N LEU A 162 2.06 15.83 0.89
CA LEU A 162 2.70 15.42 -0.36
C LEU A 162 1.76 15.56 -1.57
N LEU A 163 0.46 15.35 -1.40
CA LEU A 163 -0.52 15.65 -2.46
C LEU A 163 -0.57 17.15 -2.79
N ALA A 164 -0.43 18.03 -1.81
CA ALA A 164 -0.34 19.48 -2.06
C ALA A 164 0.97 19.83 -2.79
N GLU A 165 2.10 19.28 -2.35
CA GLU A 165 3.42 19.48 -2.99
C GLU A 165 3.43 18.99 -4.45
N PHE A 166 2.95 17.78 -4.72
CA PHE A 166 2.89 17.24 -6.08
C PHE A 166 1.95 18.03 -7.00
N ARG A 167 0.87 18.63 -6.47
CA ARG A 167 -0.02 19.53 -7.24
C ARG A 167 0.60 20.91 -7.50
N ALA A 168 1.46 21.39 -6.60
CA ALA A 168 2.19 22.65 -6.78
C ALA A 168 3.39 22.53 -7.73
N ASN A 169 3.86 21.31 -8.01
CA ASN A 169 5.02 21.06 -8.86
C ASN A 169 4.63 21.02 -10.37
N PRO A 170 4.97 22.03 -11.18
CA PRO A 170 4.57 22.09 -12.59
C PRO A 170 5.23 21.03 -13.49
N LYS A 171 6.18 20.25 -12.96
CA LYS A 171 6.80 19.10 -13.66
C LYS A 171 6.04 17.79 -13.43
N VAL A 172 5.01 17.78 -12.59
CA VAL A 172 4.24 16.59 -12.19
C VAL A 172 2.77 16.77 -12.54
N ALA A 173 2.24 15.87 -13.37
CA ALA A 173 0.83 15.82 -13.72
C ALA A 173 0.08 14.95 -12.70
N VAL A 174 -0.65 15.56 -11.78
CA VAL A 174 -1.50 14.86 -10.80
C VAL A 174 -2.93 14.76 -11.33
N ASN A 175 -3.44 13.54 -11.52
CA ASN A 175 -4.84 13.30 -11.87
C ASN A 175 -5.54 12.39 -10.85
N VAL A 176 -6.85 12.48 -10.75
CA VAL A 176 -7.69 11.48 -10.06
C VAL A 176 -8.27 10.54 -11.12
N LEU A 177 -8.53 9.28 -10.77
CA LEU A 177 -9.28 8.40 -11.66
C LEU A 177 -10.73 8.90 -11.78
N LEU A 178 -11.29 8.82 -12.99
CA LEU A 178 -12.71 9.06 -13.23
C LEU A 178 -13.50 8.07 -12.36
N ARG A 179 -14.21 8.61 -11.37
CA ARG A 179 -15.06 7.81 -10.48
C ARG A 179 -16.13 7.15 -11.33
N ALA A 180 -15.98 5.85 -11.59
CA ALA A 180 -16.99 5.05 -12.24
C ALA A 180 -18.26 5.08 -11.36
N LEU A 181 -19.21 5.94 -11.69
CA LEU A 181 -20.55 5.90 -11.12
C LEU A 181 -21.08 4.49 -11.35
N PRO A 182 -21.54 3.78 -10.30
CA PRO A 182 -21.90 2.37 -10.42
C PRO A 182 -23.17 2.21 -11.25
N ARG A 183 -23.01 2.13 -12.57
CA ARG A 183 -23.93 1.32 -13.39
C ARG A 183 -23.82 -0.09 -12.84
N VAL A 184 -24.92 -0.57 -12.26
CA VAL A 184 -25.00 -1.88 -11.59
C VAL A 184 -24.99 -2.99 -12.67
N GLY A 185 -23.82 -3.23 -13.25
CA GLY A 185 -23.53 -4.39 -14.07
C GLY A 185 -23.09 -5.53 -13.16
N ARG A 186 -23.71 -6.71 -13.30
CA ARG A 186 -23.23 -7.94 -12.67
C ARG A 186 -21.85 -8.27 -13.24
N TRP A 187 -20.83 -8.26 -12.40
CA TRP A 187 -19.58 -8.93 -12.69
C TRP A 187 -19.81 -10.45 -12.72
N PRO A 188 -19.14 -11.22 -13.61
CA PRO A 188 -19.20 -12.68 -13.56
C PRO A 188 -18.67 -13.17 -12.20
N ALA A 189 -19.35 -14.17 -11.63
CA ALA A 189 -19.08 -14.60 -10.25
C ALA A 189 -17.70 -15.25 -10.12
N GLY A 190 -16.92 -14.80 -9.12
CA GLY A 190 -15.65 -15.43 -8.76
C GLY A 190 -14.68 -14.53 -7.98
N LEU A 191 -14.62 -13.23 -8.30
CA LEU A 191 -13.57 -12.34 -7.78
C LEU A 191 -14.10 -11.18 -6.92
N THR A 192 -14.29 -11.44 -5.62
CA THR A 192 -14.67 -10.41 -4.63
C THR A 192 -13.44 -9.58 -4.21
N VAL A 193 -12.98 -8.68 -5.09
CA VAL A 193 -11.98 -7.67 -4.72
C VAL A 193 -12.65 -6.61 -3.85
N LEU A 194 -12.31 -6.56 -2.57
CA LEU A 194 -12.91 -5.63 -1.61
C LEU A 194 -12.33 -4.21 -1.75
N LEU A 195 -12.69 -3.51 -2.82
CA LEU A 195 -12.29 -2.12 -3.08
C LEU A 195 -12.95 -1.16 -2.07
N LEU A 196 -12.25 -0.93 -0.94
CA LEU A 196 -12.63 0.01 0.11
C LEU A 196 -12.47 1.47 -0.35
N PHE A 197 -13.36 1.94 -1.22
CA PHE A 197 -13.46 3.33 -1.66
C PHE A 197 -14.01 4.25 -0.55
N SER A 198 -13.21 4.45 0.50
CA SER A 198 -13.52 5.30 1.64
C SER A 198 -12.80 6.65 1.55
N TYR A 199 -13.60 7.72 1.64
CA TYR A 199 -13.18 9.08 2.01
C TYR A 199 -12.28 9.88 1.06
N VAL A 200 -12.92 10.65 0.17
CA VAL A 200 -12.46 12.01 -0.16
C VAL A 200 -13.57 12.96 0.31
N PRO A 201 -13.32 13.92 1.22
CA PRO A 201 -14.32 14.90 1.61
C PRO A 201 -14.63 15.82 0.43
N ALA A 202 -15.90 16.22 0.28
CA ALA A 202 -16.34 16.97 -0.88
C ALA A 202 -15.74 18.39 -0.93
N LEU A 203 -14.81 18.61 -1.87
CA LEU A 203 -14.52 19.95 -2.37
C LEU A 203 -15.43 20.21 -3.57
N THR A 204 -16.42 21.08 -3.39
CA THR A 204 -17.38 21.45 -4.44
C THR A 204 -16.69 22.23 -5.54
N ILE A 205 -16.46 21.60 -6.69
CA ILE A 205 -16.16 22.32 -7.92
C ILE A 205 -17.43 23.07 -8.32
N ARG A 206 -17.44 24.40 -8.13
CA ARG A 206 -18.25 25.28 -8.95
C ARG A 206 -17.47 25.58 -10.23
N LEU A 207 -18.17 25.51 -11.36
CA LEU A 207 -17.80 26.14 -12.62
C LEU A 207 -18.06 27.66 -12.52
#